data_AF-E1L6G8-F1
#
_entry.id   AF-E1L6G8-F1
#
_cell.length_a   1.000
_cell.length_b   1.000
_cell.length_c   1.000
_cell.angle_alpha   90.00
_cell.angle_beta   90.00
_cell.angle_gamma   90.00
#
_symmetry.space_group_name_H-M   'P 1'
#
loop_
_entity.id
_entity.type
_entity.pdbx_description
1 polymer ?
#
loop_
_entity_poly.entity_id
_entity_poly.type
_entity_poly.pdbx_seq_one_letter_code
_entity_poly.pdbx_strand_id
1 'polypeptide(L)'
;MMPNNMGLLISLIVSIIIILASVMFSVPIGYALILVWLCFAYALYRQGYNPKDLLRMSWTSAKTSIVVMQIFLLIGWLIAMWQASGIIPMIIASGIELINPNLFIICAFLITSCVSMLLGTSLGTVGTIGIVLITIAKAGNLPIDIVAGAIMAG
;
A
#
# COMPACT_ATOMS: atom_id res chain seq x y z
N MET A 1 3.91 -33.34 13.72
CA MET A 1 3.87 -32.55 14.96
C MET A 1 3.07 -31.29 14.67
N MET A 2 1.93 -31.10 15.34
CA MET A 2 1.05 -29.94 15.09
C MET A 2 1.83 -28.65 15.38
N PRO A 3 1.83 -27.66 14.47
CA PRO A 3 2.46 -26.37 14.74
C PRO A 3 1.75 -25.77 15.94
N ASN A 4 2.52 -25.29 16.93
CA ASN A 4 1.96 -24.63 18.09
C ASN A 4 1.38 -23.28 17.64
N ASN A 5 0.10 -23.27 17.22
CA ASN A 5 -0.62 -22.08 16.74
C ASN A 5 -0.48 -20.91 17.72
N MET A 6 -0.30 -21.19 19.02
CA MET A 6 -0.13 -20.20 20.06
C MET A 6 1.17 -19.40 19.92
N GLY A 7 2.29 -20.01 19.51
CA GLY A 7 3.56 -19.29 19.29
C GLY A 7 3.53 -18.38 18.07
N LEU A 8 2.80 -18.79 17.02
CA LEU A 8 2.61 -18.02 15.79
C LEU A 8 1.65 -16.83 16.01
N LEU A 9 0.58 -17.04 16.78
CA LEU A 9 -0.32 -15.98 17.25
C LEU A 9 0.41 -14.94 18.10
N ILE A 10 1.29 -15.38 19.02
CA ILE A 10 2.10 -14.47 19.84
C ILE A 10 3.03 -13.63 18.95
N SER A 11 3.72 -14.25 17.98
CA SER A 11 4.59 -13.53 17.03
C SER A 11 3.81 -12.52 16.18
N LEU A 12 2.58 -12.85 15.75
CA LEU A 12 1.70 -11.93 15.03
C LEU A 12 1.33 -10.72 15.89
N ILE A 13 0.87 -10.94 17.12
CA ILE A 13 0.47 -9.85 18.03
C ILE A 13 1.68 -8.96 18.35
N VAL A 14 2.85 -9.56 18.62
CA VAL A 14 4.09 -8.83 18.85
C VAL A 14 4.48 -7.99 17.63
N SER A 15 4.33 -8.53 16.41
CA SER A 15 4.63 -7.77 15.20
C SER A 15 3.73 -6.54 15.01
N ILE A 16 2.43 -6.67 15.32
CA ILE A 16 1.48 -5.56 15.26
C ILE A 16 1.87 -4.47 16.25
N ILE A 17 2.26 -4.85 17.48
CA ILE A 17 2.71 -3.92 18.51
C ILE A 17 4.00 -3.21 18.10
N ILE A 18 4.97 -3.92 17.52
CA ILE A 18 6.24 -3.33 17.05
C ILE A 18 5.97 -2.30 15.94
N ILE A 19 5.07 -2.60 15.00
CA ILE A 19 4.72 -1.68 13.92
C ILE A 19 4.01 -0.43 14.47
N LEU A 20 3.02 -0.60 15.35
CA LEU A 20 2.34 0.52 16.00
C LEU A 20 3.31 1.39 16.81
N ALA A 21 4.19 0.78 17.60
CA ALA A 21 5.21 1.51 18.34
C ALA A 21 6.16 2.27 17.41
N SER A 22 6.57 1.68 16.29
CA SER A 22 7.47 2.34 15.33
C SER A 22 6.82 3.57 14.69
N VAL A 23 5.51 3.49 14.39
CA VAL A 23 4.74 4.64 13.88
C VAL A 23 4.63 5.74 14.94
N MET A 24 4.35 5.39 16.18
CA MET A 24 4.23 6.36 17.29
C MET A 24 5.57 7.06 17.62
N PHE A 25 6.68 6.32 17.57
CA PHE A 25 8.02 6.86 17.86
C PHE A 25 8.71 7.49 16.64
N SER A 26 8.04 7.58 15.49
CA SER A 26 8.61 8.09 14.22
C SER A 26 9.94 7.43 13.83
N VAL A 27 10.11 6.15 14.18
CA VAL A 27 11.29 5.37 13.81
C VAL A 27 11.16 4.94 12.35
N PRO A 28 12.25 4.93 11.55
CA PRO A 28 12.17 4.48 10.18
C PRO A 28 11.63 3.05 10.11
N ILE A 29 10.56 2.86 9.32
CA ILE A 29 9.83 1.59 9.18
C ILE A 29 10.73 0.42 8.77
N GLY A 30 11.87 0.68 8.11
CA GLY A 30 12.86 -0.33 7.78
C GLY A 30 13.40 -1.08 9.00
N TYR A 31 13.67 -0.39 10.11
CA TYR A 31 14.16 -1.04 11.34
C TYR A 31 13.09 -1.91 11.99
N ALA A 32 11.83 -1.45 11.97
CA ALA A 32 10.69 -2.18 12.50
C ALA A 32 10.49 -3.51 11.75
N LEU A 33 10.58 -3.48 10.42
CA LEU A 33 10.42 -4.66 9.57
C LEU A 33 11.52 -5.70 9.82
N ILE A 34 12.76 -5.26 10.03
CA ILE A 34 13.88 -6.16 10.37
C ILE A 34 13.63 -6.86 11.72
N LEU A 35 13.17 -6.12 12.73
CA LEU A 35 12.84 -6.68 14.04
C LEU A 35 11.67 -7.67 13.98
N VAL A 36 10.63 -7.35 13.21
CA VAL A 36 9.51 -8.27 12.97
C VAL A 36 9.97 -9.55 12.29
N TRP A 37 10.81 -9.44 11.26
CA TRP A 37 11.37 -10.59 10.55
C TRP A 37 12.20 -11.48 11.49
N LEU A 38 13.03 -10.89 12.35
CA LEU A 38 13.79 -11.63 13.37
C LEU A 38 12.87 -12.32 14.38
N CYS A 39 11.80 -11.66 14.82
CA CYS A 39 10.83 -12.23 15.75
C CYS A 39 10.11 -13.45 15.14
N PHE A 40 9.68 -13.34 13.89
CA PHE A 40 9.07 -14.45 13.14
C PHE A 40 10.07 -15.58 12.88
N ALA A 41 11.31 -15.27 12.49
CA ALA A 41 12.35 -16.25 12.30
C ALA A 41 12.64 -17.04 13.58
N TYR A 42 12.67 -16.35 14.73
CA TYR A 42 12.83 -16.99 16.05
C TYR A 42 11.63 -17.88 16.43
N ALA A 43 10.41 -17.42 16.18
CA ALA A 43 9.19 -18.18 16.47
C ALA A 43 9.08 -19.46 15.62
N LEU A 44 9.52 -19.41 14.35
CA LEU A 44 9.55 -20.55 13.44
C LEU A 44 10.72 -21.49 13.71
N TYR A 45 11.89 -20.97 14.13
CA TYR A 45 13.00 -21.79 14.57
C TYR A 45 12.63 -22.67 15.78
N ARG A 46 11.88 -22.11 16.74
CA ARG A 46 11.32 -22.88 17.87
C ARG A 46 10.33 -23.98 17.46
N GLN A 47 9.77 -23.92 16.25
CA GLN A 47 8.88 -24.95 15.70
C GLN A 47 9.65 -26.04 14.91
N GLY A 48 10.98 -26.00 14.88
CA GLY A 48 11.82 -27.03 14.26
C GLY A 48 12.11 -26.82 12.77
N TYR A 49 11.79 -25.63 12.22
CA TYR A 49 12.15 -25.30 10.84
C TYR A 49 13.66 -25.01 10.73
N ASN A 50 14.30 -25.56 9.69
CA ASN A 50 15.71 -25.31 9.41
C ASN A 50 15.92 -23.84 9.02
N PRO A 51 16.99 -23.17 9.49
CA PRO A 51 17.27 -21.77 9.14
C PRO A 51 17.44 -21.55 7.63
N LYS A 52 17.92 -22.57 6.91
CA LYS A 52 18.03 -22.56 5.43
C LYS A 52 16.66 -22.48 4.76
N ASP A 53 15.65 -23.17 5.29
CA ASP A 53 14.30 -23.15 4.73
C ASP A 53 13.61 -21.81 5.02
N LEU A 54 13.81 -21.23 6.21
CA LEU A 54 13.32 -19.89 6.56
C LEU A 54 13.89 -18.78 5.66
N LEU A 55 15.19 -18.86 5.38
CA LEU A 55 15.86 -17.96 4.44
C LEU A 55 15.33 -18.16 3.01
N ARG A 56 15.15 -19.42 2.57
CA ARG A 56 14.61 -19.72 1.24
C ARG A 56 13.17 -19.22 1.08
N MET A 57 12.33 -19.36 2.10
CA MET A 57 10.96 -18.82 2.11
C MET A 57 10.97 -17.30 2.00
N SER A 58 11.80 -16.62 2.82
CA SER A 58 11.94 -15.15 2.76
C SER A 58 12.45 -14.68 1.40
N TRP A 59 13.43 -15.40 0.82
CA TRP A 59 14.00 -15.07 -0.49
C TRP A 59 12.99 -15.24 -1.62
N THR A 60 12.15 -16.28 -1.55
CA THR A 60 11.10 -16.52 -2.54
C THR A 60 10.06 -15.41 -2.48
N SER A 61 9.63 -15.00 -1.28
CA SER A 61 8.74 -13.85 -1.11
C SER A 61 9.36 -12.54 -1.63
N ALA A 62 10.65 -12.32 -1.38
CA ALA A 62 11.35 -11.14 -1.88
C ALA A 62 11.38 -11.08 -3.42
N LYS A 63 11.56 -12.22 -4.10
CA LYS A 63 11.51 -12.28 -5.57
C LYS A 63 10.16 -11.86 -6.13
N THR A 64 9.06 -12.28 -5.50
CA THR A 64 7.72 -11.85 -5.92
C THR A 64 7.55 -10.34 -5.79
N SER A 65 8.05 -9.74 -4.71
CA SER A 65 8.01 -8.29 -4.51
C SER A 65 8.83 -7.50 -5.54
N ILE A 66 9.95 -8.07 -6.04
CA ILE A 66 10.75 -7.42 -7.09
C ILE A 66 9.95 -7.28 -8.39
N VAL A 67 9.15 -8.28 -8.76
CA VAL A 67 8.28 -8.20 -9.94
C VAL A 67 7.26 -7.08 -9.79
N VAL A 68 6.63 -6.98 -8.61
CA VAL A 68 5.68 -5.91 -8.30
C VAL A 68 6.35 -4.54 -8.39
N MET A 69 7.57 -4.39 -7.85
CA MET A 69 8.34 -3.15 -7.92
C MET A 69 8.60 -2.69 -9.36
N GLN A 70 8.89 -3.63 -10.28
CA GLN A 70 9.06 -3.30 -11.71
C GLN A 70 7.78 -2.72 -12.33
N ILE A 71 6.62 -3.28 -11.97
CA ILE A 71 5.32 -2.78 -12.43
C ILE A 71 5.07 -1.35 -11.92
N PHE A 72 5.33 -1.10 -10.63
CA PHE A 72 5.21 0.26 -10.06
C PHE A 72 6.16 1.26 -10.73
N LEU A 73 7.37 0.83 -11.10
CA LEU A 73 8.33 1.67 -11.81
C LEU A 73 7.81 2.05 -13.21
N LEU A 74 7.27 1.08 -13.95
CA LEU A 74 6.65 1.31 -15.25
C LEU A 74 5.45 2.25 -15.16
N ILE A 75 4.59 2.06 -14.15
CA ILE A 75 3.47 2.95 -13.85
C ILE A 75 3.97 4.37 -13.55
N GLY A 76 5.02 4.51 -12.75
CA GLY A 76 5.62 5.82 -12.45
C GLY A 76 6.12 6.53 -13.71
N TRP A 77 6.77 5.79 -14.61
CA TRP A 77 7.18 6.31 -15.92
C TRP A 77 6.00 6.75 -16.79
N LEU A 78 4.95 5.92 -16.87
CA LEU A 78 3.74 6.24 -17.62
C LEU A 78 3.08 7.53 -17.11
N ILE A 79 2.94 7.66 -15.78
CA ILE A 79 2.36 8.86 -15.14
C ILE A 79 3.23 10.09 -15.43
N ALA A 80 4.56 9.97 -15.36
CA ALA A 80 5.48 11.06 -15.69
C ALA A 80 5.35 11.51 -17.16
N MET A 81 5.21 10.56 -18.09
CA MET A 81 4.98 10.85 -19.51
C MET A 81 3.63 11.56 -19.73
N TRP A 82 2.57 11.13 -19.05
CA TRP A 82 1.27 11.79 -19.14
C TRP A 82 1.27 13.20 -18.53
N GLN A 83 2.03 13.40 -17.45
CA GLN A 83 2.24 14.72 -16.86
C GLN A 83 2.97 15.64 -17.85
N ALA A 84 4.02 15.14 -18.51
CA ALA A 84 4.78 15.89 -19.51
C ALA A 84 3.96 16.20 -20.77
N SER A 85 3.07 15.28 -21.17
CA SER A 85 2.16 15.46 -22.31
C SER A 85 0.98 16.40 -22.01
N GLY A 86 0.80 16.85 -20.76
CA GLY A 86 -0.32 17.70 -20.37
C GLY A 86 -1.67 16.99 -20.25
N ILE A 87 -1.71 15.65 -20.39
CA ILE A 87 -2.95 14.86 -20.27
C ILE A 87 -3.50 14.94 -18.85
N ILE A 88 -2.65 14.72 -17.84
CA ILE A 88 -3.08 14.81 -16.43
C ILE A 88 -3.57 16.23 -16.08
N PRO A 89 -2.84 17.32 -16.42
CA PRO A 89 -3.35 18.69 -16.27
C PRO A 89 -4.69 18.95 -16.96
N MET A 90 -4.88 18.44 -18.18
CA MET A 90 -6.15 18.59 -18.91
C MET A 90 -7.30 17.88 -18.19
N ILE A 91 -7.08 16.64 -17.72
CA ILE A 91 -8.06 15.88 -16.93
C ILE A 91 -8.41 16.63 -15.65
N ILE A 92 -7.43 17.24 -14.98
CA ILE A 92 -7.67 18.01 -13.75
C ILE A 92 -8.51 19.25 -14.05
N ALA A 93 -8.18 20.01 -15.09
CA ALA A 93 -8.91 21.22 -15.45
C ALA A 93 -10.39 20.91 -15.78
N SER A 94 -10.64 19.87 -16.58
CA SER A 94 -12.00 19.43 -16.90
C SER A 94 -12.71 18.77 -15.72
N GLY A 95 -11.98 18.09 -14.83
CA GLY A 95 -12.53 17.45 -13.63
C GLY A 95 -13.04 18.45 -12.59
N ILE A 96 -12.41 19.63 -12.49
CA ILE A 96 -12.83 20.70 -11.58
C ILE A 96 -14.18 21.29 -12.01
N GLU A 97 -14.43 21.44 -13.31
CA GLU A 97 -15.73 21.94 -13.81
C GLU A 97 -16.88 20.98 -13.50
N LEU A 98 -16.60 19.69 -13.36
CA LEU A 98 -17.58 18.65 -13.01
C LEU A 98 -17.73 18.43 -11.50
N ILE A 99 -16.98 19.18 -10.66
CA ILE A 99 -16.84 18.86 -9.24
C ILE A 99 -18.04 19.37 -8.44
N ASN A 100 -18.90 18.44 -8.03
CA ASN A 100 -19.81 18.64 -6.92
C ASN A 100 -19.14 18.07 -5.65
N PRO A 101 -18.77 18.90 -4.66
CA PRO A 101 -17.94 18.47 -3.53
C PRO A 101 -18.56 17.32 -2.71
N ASN A 102 -19.89 17.26 -2.65
CA ASN A 102 -20.61 16.16 -1.99
C ASN A 102 -20.59 14.84 -2.78
N LEU A 103 -20.58 14.89 -4.12
CA LEU A 103 -20.57 13.69 -4.96
C LEU A 103 -19.15 13.18 -5.22
N PHE A 104 -18.16 14.07 -5.21
CA PHE A 104 -16.78 13.74 -5.51
C PHE A 104 -16.22 12.65 -4.57
N ILE A 105 -16.51 12.72 -3.27
CA ILE A 105 -16.03 11.74 -2.28
C ILE A 105 -16.59 10.34 -2.60
N ILE A 106 -17.88 10.26 -2.95
CA ILE A 106 -18.55 8.99 -3.30
C ILE A 106 -17.99 8.45 -4.62
N CYS A 107 -17.80 9.30 -5.62
CA CYS A 107 -17.18 8.92 -6.89
C CYS A 107 -15.75 8.44 -6.70
N ALA A 108 -14.94 9.11 -5.87
CA ALA A 108 -13.57 8.72 -5.58
C ALA A 108 -13.52 7.32 -4.95
N PHE A 109 -14.41 7.03 -4.00
CA PHE A 109 -14.55 5.70 -3.41
C PHE A 109 -14.95 4.64 -4.46
N LEU A 110 -15.98 4.90 -5.26
CA LEU A 110 -16.48 3.94 -6.26
C LEU A 110 -15.46 3.64 -7.35
N ILE A 111 -14.80 4.69 -7.87
CA ILE A 111 -13.76 4.55 -8.90
C ILE A 111 -12.59 3.74 -8.33
N THR A 112 -12.13 4.08 -7.13
CA THR A 112 -11.03 3.36 -6.49
C THR A 112 -11.41 1.90 -6.24
N SER A 113 -12.62 1.63 -5.77
CA SER A 113 -13.07 0.24 -5.54
C SER A 113 -13.17 -0.58 -6.83
N CYS A 114 -13.72 0.01 -7.90
CA CYS A 114 -13.78 -0.66 -9.20
C CYS A 114 -12.38 -0.97 -9.74
N VAL A 115 -11.46 0.00 -9.67
CA VAL A 115 -10.08 -0.19 -10.13
C VAL A 115 -9.32 -1.18 -9.25
N SER A 116 -9.56 -1.20 -7.94
CA SER A 116 -9.00 -2.17 -6.99
C SER A 116 -9.44 -3.59 -7.32
N MET A 117 -10.70 -3.80 -7.70
CA MET A 117 -11.20 -5.09 -8.19
C MET A 117 -10.52 -5.53 -9.49
N LEU A 118 -10.18 -4.59 -10.38
CA LEU A 118 -9.51 -4.88 -11.66
C LEU A 118 -8.00 -5.15 -11.49
N LEU A 119 -7.31 -4.34 -10.69
CA LEU A 119 -5.87 -4.46 -10.43
C LEU A 119 -5.54 -5.56 -9.42
N GLY A 120 -6.51 -5.97 -8.59
CA GLY A 120 -6.35 -6.96 -7.53
C GLY A 120 -5.43 -6.52 -6.38
N THR A 121 -4.98 -5.26 -6.36
CA THR A 121 -4.09 -4.72 -5.33
C THR A 121 -4.46 -3.28 -4.95
N SER A 122 -4.51 -3.00 -3.65
CA SER A 122 -4.85 -1.66 -3.13
C SER A 122 -3.74 -0.64 -3.40
N LEU A 123 -2.48 -1.00 -3.18
CA LEU A 123 -1.34 -0.10 -3.40
C LEU A 123 -1.20 0.33 -4.87
N GLY A 124 -1.48 -0.56 -5.82
CA GLY A 124 -1.45 -0.24 -7.25
C GLY A 124 -2.54 0.76 -7.65
N THR A 125 -3.71 0.62 -7.05
CA THR A 125 -4.86 1.49 -7.28
C THR A 125 -4.63 2.90 -6.75
N VAL A 126 -4.13 3.01 -5.51
CA VAL A 126 -3.77 4.30 -4.91
C VAL A 126 -2.68 4.99 -5.75
N GLY A 127 -1.69 4.24 -6.24
CA GLY A 127 -0.59 4.77 -7.04
C GLY A 127 -0.97 5.24 -8.45
N THR A 128 -2.01 4.67 -9.05
CA THR A 128 -2.44 5.03 -10.43
C THR A 128 -3.52 6.10 -10.42
N ILE A 129 -4.68 5.80 -9.83
CA ILE A 129 -5.86 6.67 -9.88
C ILE A 129 -6.00 7.51 -8.60
N GLY A 130 -5.56 6.98 -7.47
CA GLY A 130 -5.63 7.68 -6.18
C GLY A 130 -4.85 8.98 -6.17
N ILE A 131 -3.61 8.99 -6.67
CA ILE A 131 -2.78 10.20 -6.78
C ILE A 131 -3.46 11.26 -7.68
N VAL A 132 -4.09 10.84 -8.78
CA VAL A 132 -4.82 11.74 -9.68
C VAL A 132 -6.01 12.37 -8.95
N LEU A 133 -6.83 11.55 -8.27
CA LEU A 133 -7.98 12.03 -7.49
C LEU A 133 -7.57 12.98 -6.36
N ILE A 134 -6.48 12.70 -5.65
CA ILE A 134 -5.91 13.61 -4.63
C ILE A 134 -5.48 14.93 -5.27
N THR A 135 -4.87 14.89 -6.47
CA THR A 135 -4.42 16.09 -7.17
C THR A 135 -5.61 16.95 -7.62
N ILE A 136 -6.69 16.34 -8.10
CA ILE A 136 -7.95 17.02 -8.43
C ILE A 136 -8.58 17.63 -7.17
N ALA A 137 -8.66 16.88 -6.08
CA ALA A 137 -9.20 17.36 -4.80
C ALA A 137 -8.42 18.56 -4.27
N LYS A 138 -7.08 18.53 -4.39
CA LYS A 138 -6.20 19.63 -4.02
C LYS A 138 -6.46 20.87 -4.87
N ALA A 139 -6.67 20.70 -6.17
CA ALA A 139 -6.98 21.79 -7.08
C ALA A 139 -8.38 22.38 -6.85
N GLY A 140 -9.35 21.54 -6.47
CA GLY A 140 -10.72 21.94 -6.13
C GLY A 140 -10.94 22.44 -4.68
N ASN A 141 -9.88 22.61 -3.88
CA ASN A 141 -9.94 22.99 -2.46
C ASN A 141 -10.83 22.07 -1.59
N LEU A 142 -10.90 20.77 -1.90
CA LEU A 142 -11.59 19.79 -1.06
C LEU A 142 -10.72 19.35 0.12
N PRO A 143 -11.33 18.93 1.25
CA PRO A 143 -10.60 18.35 2.37
C PRO A 143 -9.90 17.06 1.94
N ILE A 144 -8.57 17.15 1.76
CA ILE A 144 -7.71 16.06 1.33
C ILE A 144 -7.80 14.85 2.27
N ASP A 145 -7.98 15.07 3.57
CA ASP A 145 -8.03 13.99 4.55
C ASP A 145 -9.23 13.06 4.31
N ILE A 146 -10.39 13.63 3.98
CA ILE A 146 -11.61 12.89 3.71
C ILE A 146 -11.53 12.17 2.35
N VAL A 147 -10.97 12.85 1.34
CA VAL A 147 -10.76 12.27 0.02
C VAL A 147 -9.74 11.12 0.08
N ALA A 148 -8.64 11.30 0.79
CA ALA A 148 -7.65 10.24 1.00
C ALA A 148 -8.25 9.05 1.75
N GLY A 149 -9.10 9.30 2.75
CA GLY A 149 -9.86 8.25 3.43
C GLY A 149 -10.79 7.48 2.48
N ALA A 150 -11.50 8.18 1.60
CA ALA A 150 -12.39 7.55 0.60
C ALA A 150 -11.62 6.73 -0.44
N ILE A 151 -10.44 7.19 -0.86
CA ILE A 151 -9.56 6.45 -1.78
C ILE A 151 -8.93 5.24 -1.09
N MET A 152 -8.56 5.32 0.19
CA MET A 152 -8.02 4.15 0.90
C MET A 152 -9.09 3.11 1.24
N ALA A 153 -10.34 3.53 1.38
CA ALA A 153 -11.45 2.63 1.70
C ALA A 153 -11.96 1.84 0.49
N GLY A 154 -11.77 2.35 -0.73
CA GLY A 154 -12.17 1.69 -1.99
C GLY A 154 -11.22 0.59 -2.40
#